data_AF-A0A9W8Z7H5-F1
#
_entry.id   AF-A0A9W8Z7H5-F1
#
_cell.length_a   1.000
_cell.length_b   1.000
_cell.length_c   1.000
_cell.angle_alpha   90.00
_cell.angle_beta   90.00
_cell.angle_gamma   90.00
#
_symmetry.space_group_name_H-M   'P 1'
#
loop_
_entity.id
_entity.type
_entity.pdbx_description
1 polymer ?
#
loop_
_entity_poly.entity_id
_entity_poly.type
_entity_poly.pdbx_seq_one_letter_code
_entity_poly.pdbx_strand_id
1 'polypeptide(L)'
;MTRRRIQKQMKWTLSCRNSKARFTFECKLSSEYIYRLVLGLPKDHSKKIFKIPVDDFTDRVGCPVGKVRVANLYITGTDVNVRWEPEKSMNKVSGTYGKE
;
A
#
# COMPACT_ATOMS: atom_id res chain seq x y z
N MET A 1 10.09 0.99 6.96
CA MET A 1 9.39 -0.05 7.77
C MET A 1 8.19 -0.66 7.04
N THR A 2 7.43 0.14 6.29
CA THR A 2 6.21 -0.21 5.52
C THR A 2 6.47 -1.21 4.38
N ARG A 3 7.48 -0.96 3.53
CA ARG A 3 7.84 -1.79 2.36
C ARG A 3 7.97 -3.28 2.67
N ARG A 4 8.82 -3.64 3.65
CA ARG A 4 9.07 -5.06 4.03
C ARG A 4 7.81 -5.77 4.52
N ARG A 5 6.90 -5.06 5.19
CA ARG A 5 5.66 -5.65 5.69
C ARG A 5 4.66 -5.89 4.55
N ILE A 6 4.57 -4.97 3.59
CA ILE A 6 3.79 -5.16 2.36
C ILE A 6 4.32 -6.36 1.57
N GLN A 7 5.65 -6.45 1.39
CA GLN A 7 6.30 -7.57 0.70
C GLN A 7 5.97 -8.93 1.34
N LYS A 8 5.91 -9.02 2.67
CA LYS A 8 5.54 -10.27 3.37
C LYS A 8 4.09 -10.71 3.10
N GLN A 9 3.21 -9.79 2.74
CA GLN A 9 1.82 -10.09 2.39
C GLN A 9 1.65 -10.46 0.90
N MET A 10 2.62 -10.11 0.06
CA MET A 10 2.64 -10.49 -1.36
C MET A 10 3.05 -11.96 -1.47
N LYS A 11 2.06 -12.85 -1.41
CA LYS A 11 2.25 -14.30 -1.56
C LYS A 11 1.68 -14.77 -2.89
N TRP A 12 2.28 -15.82 -3.45
CA TRP A 12 1.72 -16.47 -4.62
C TRP A 12 0.31 -16.96 -4.29
N THR A 13 -0.68 -16.44 -5.01
CA THR A 13 -2.07 -16.86 -4.88
C THR A 13 -2.47 -17.54 -6.18
N LEU A 14 -2.98 -18.77 -6.10
CA LEU A 14 -3.50 -19.52 -7.23
C LEU A 14 -4.87 -18.94 -7.61
N SER A 15 -4.89 -17.81 -8.32
CA SER A 15 -6.12 -17.25 -8.87
C SER A 15 -6.13 -17.38 -10.39
N CYS A 16 -7.21 -17.94 -10.93
CA CYS A 16 -7.41 -18.17 -12.38
C CYS A 16 -7.38 -16.86 -13.20
N ARG A 17 -7.60 -15.72 -12.55
CA ARG A 17 -7.34 -14.39 -13.08
C ARG A 17 -5.97 -13.92 -12.58
N ASN A 18 -4.98 -13.91 -13.47
CA ASN A 18 -3.74 -13.17 -13.24
C ASN A 18 -4.10 -11.71 -12.90
N SER A 19 -3.38 -11.10 -11.95
CA SER A 19 -3.43 -9.67 -11.58
C SER A 19 -4.58 -9.13 -10.69
N LYS A 20 -5.28 -9.97 -9.89
CA LYS A 20 -6.29 -9.49 -8.91
C LYS A 20 -6.03 -9.82 -7.43
N ALA A 21 -4.88 -10.38 -7.08
CA ALA A 21 -4.59 -10.64 -5.67
C ALA A 21 -4.54 -9.32 -4.89
N ARG A 22 -5.13 -9.27 -3.69
CA ARG A 22 -5.20 -8.03 -2.87
C ARG A 22 -4.23 -8.12 -1.71
N PHE A 23 -3.50 -7.03 -1.45
CA PHE A 23 -2.76 -6.87 -0.20
C PHE A 23 -3.51 -5.89 0.70
N THR A 24 -3.32 -6.04 2.01
CA THR A 24 -3.94 -5.16 3.01
C THR A 24 -3.01 -5.01 4.19
N PHE A 25 -2.28 -3.90 4.18
CA PHE A 25 -1.28 -3.60 5.17
C PHE A 25 -1.82 -2.61 6.19
N GLU A 26 -1.66 -2.95 7.47
CA GLU A 26 -2.06 -2.10 8.58
C GLU A 26 -0.83 -1.68 9.39
N CYS A 27 -0.73 -0.38 9.66
CA CYS A 27 0.38 0.23 10.37
C CYS A 27 -0.15 1.17 11.45
N LYS A 28 0.32 1.00 12.68
CA LYS A 28 0.12 2.01 13.72
C LYS A 28 1.07 3.18 13.45
N LEU A 29 0.53 4.38 13.37
CA LEU A 29 1.27 5.64 13.25
C LEU A 29 0.84 6.52 14.39
N SER A 30 1.77 6.91 15.26
CA SER A 30 1.48 7.63 16.51
C SER A 30 0.87 9.02 16.32
N SER A 31 0.92 9.58 15.11
CA SER A 31 0.40 10.92 14.82
C SER A 31 -0.04 11.06 13.36
N GLU A 32 -1.14 11.79 13.17
CA GLU A 32 -1.65 12.17 11.84
C GLU A 32 -0.66 13.03 11.06
N TYR A 33 0.16 13.83 11.75
CA TYR A 33 1.20 14.64 11.11
C TYR A 33 2.22 13.77 10.37
N ILE A 34 2.69 12.69 11.02
CA ILE A 34 3.65 11.74 10.44
C ILE A 34 3.02 11.05 9.24
N TYR A 35 1.75 10.67 9.34
CA TYR A 35 0.99 10.08 8.23
C TYR A 35 0.97 11.00 7.00
N ARG A 36 0.66 12.30 7.20
CA ARG A 36 0.63 13.29 6.12
C ARG A 36 2.01 13.49 5.49
N LEU A 37 3.07 13.53 6.31
CA LEU A 37 4.45 13.63 5.83
C LEU A 37 4.87 12.41 5.01
N VAL A 38 4.65 11.19 5.52
CA VAL A 38 5.04 9.95 4.84
C VAL A 38 4.33 9.79 3.50
N LEU A 39 3.08 10.24 3.40
CA LEU A 39 2.30 10.19 2.18
C LEU A 39 2.36 11.47 1.36
N GLY A 40 3.19 12.47 1.71
CA GLY A 40 3.32 13.72 0.95
C GLY A 40 1.99 14.45 0.73
N LEU A 41 1.07 14.38 1.70
CA LEU A 41 -0.24 15.01 1.59
C LEU A 41 -0.15 16.51 1.94
N PRO A 42 -0.97 17.37 1.31
CA PRO A 42 -1.02 18.77 1.67
C PRO A 42 -1.50 18.94 3.11
N LYS A 43 -1.11 20.07 3.74
CA LYS A 43 -1.46 20.37 5.14
C LYS A 43 -2.96 20.36 5.38
N ASP A 44 -3.76 20.75 4.39
CA ASP A 44 -5.22 20.82 4.49
C ASP A 44 -5.94 19.52 4.08
N HIS A 45 -5.20 18.42 3.91
CA HIS A 45 -5.81 17.14 3.55
C HIS A 45 -6.66 16.58 4.71
N SER A 46 -7.98 16.60 4.53
CA SER A 46 -8.96 16.16 5.54
C SER A 46 -9.56 14.78 5.28
N LYS A 47 -9.30 14.17 4.10
CA LYS A 47 -9.94 12.91 3.72
C LYS A 47 -9.33 11.74 4.49
N LYS A 48 -10.17 11.03 5.24
CA LYS A 48 -9.79 9.80 5.94
C LYS A 48 -9.61 8.61 4.99
N ILE A 49 -10.28 8.62 3.83
CA ILE A 49 -10.19 7.55 2.83
C ILE A 49 -9.97 8.21 1.47
N PHE A 50 -8.92 7.80 0.78
CA PHE A 50 -8.62 8.28 -0.56
C PHE A 50 -7.74 7.29 -1.33
N LYS A 51 -7.54 7.61 -2.60
CA LYS A 51 -6.71 6.87 -3.54
C LYS A 51 -5.44 7.66 -3.83
N ILE A 52 -4.32 6.97 -3.90
CA ILE A 52 -3.03 7.52 -4.34
C ILE A 52 -2.62 6.75 -5.59
N PRO A 53 -2.19 7.41 -6.67
CA PRO A 53 -1.58 6.74 -7.81
C PRO A 53 -0.42 5.83 -7.38
N VAL A 54 -0.24 4.70 -8.05
CA VAL A 54 0.83 3.76 -7.67
C VAL A 54 2.23 4.36 -7.82
N ASP A 55 2.47 5.20 -8.83
CA ASP A 55 3.73 5.95 -8.98
C ASP A 55 4.00 6.84 -7.75
N ASP A 56 3.07 7.72 -7.40
CA ASP A 56 3.16 8.59 -6.22
C ASP A 56 3.39 7.80 -4.93
N PHE A 57 2.70 6.66 -4.77
CA PHE A 57 2.87 5.80 -3.62
C PHE A 57 4.27 5.16 -3.60
N THR A 58 4.75 4.72 -4.76
CA THR A 58 6.04 4.07 -4.94
C THR A 58 7.20 5.03 -4.68
N ASP A 59 7.09 6.28 -5.13
CA ASP A 59 8.09 7.31 -4.89
C ASP A 59 8.21 7.68 -3.41
N ARG A 60 7.06 7.75 -2.70
CA ARG A 60 7.02 8.20 -1.30
C ARG A 60 7.33 7.08 -0.30
N VAL A 61 6.76 5.88 -0.52
CA VAL A 61 6.83 4.75 0.42
C VAL A 61 7.89 3.72 0.01
N GLY A 62 8.36 3.80 -1.24
CA GLY A 62 9.28 2.86 -1.88
C GLY A 62 8.54 1.70 -2.55
N CYS A 63 9.11 1.17 -3.63
CA CYS A 63 8.53 0.08 -4.44
C CYS A 63 8.53 -1.28 -3.68
N PRO A 64 7.37 -1.77 -3.22
CA PRO A 64 7.29 -3.10 -2.62
C PRO A 64 7.23 -4.16 -3.72
N VAL A 65 8.26 -5.00 -3.79
CA VAL A 65 8.33 -6.13 -4.74
C VAL A 65 8.33 -7.44 -3.96
N GLY A 66 7.36 -8.31 -4.22
CA GLY A 66 7.30 -9.66 -3.66
C GLY A 66 8.08 -10.64 -4.52
N LYS A 67 9.05 -11.38 -3.95
CA LYS A 67 9.81 -12.39 -4.71
C LYS A 67 9.19 -13.77 -4.53
N VAL A 68 8.79 -14.42 -5.63
CA VAL A 68 8.35 -15.82 -5.66
C VAL A 68 9.33 -16.66 -6.49
N ARG A 69 9.24 -17.99 -6.42
CA ARG A 69 10.24 -18.91 -7.00
C ARG A 69 10.62 -18.60 -8.46
N VAL A 70 9.65 -18.21 -9.28
CA VAL A 70 9.80 -18.07 -10.74
C VAL A 70 9.37 -16.70 -11.25
N ALA A 71 9.07 -15.75 -10.36
CA ALA A 71 8.56 -14.43 -10.75
C ALA A 71 8.73 -13.39 -9.64
N ASN A 72 8.61 -12.12 -10.02
CA ASN A 72 8.42 -11.01 -9.09
C ASN A 72 6.95 -10.58 -9.12
N LEU A 73 6.46 -10.12 -7.98
CA LEU A 73 5.11 -9.60 -7.78
C LEU A 73 5.18 -8.09 -7.55
N TYR A 74 4.45 -7.35 -8.37
CA TYR A 74 4.35 -5.90 -8.35
C TYR A 74 2.93 -5.46 -8.04
N ILE A 75 2.77 -4.21 -7.60
CA ILE A 75 1.45 -3.59 -7.50
C ILE A 75 0.94 -3.35 -8.92
N THR A 76 -0.22 -3.92 -9.26
CA THR A 76 -0.79 -3.87 -10.63
C THR A 76 -1.99 -2.94 -10.76
N GLY A 77 -2.47 -2.38 -9.64
CA GLY A 77 -3.57 -1.41 -9.68
C GLY A 77 -3.11 -0.05 -10.19
N THR A 78 -4.03 0.76 -10.72
CA THR A 78 -3.74 2.18 -11.02
C THR A 78 -3.56 2.98 -9.73
N ASP A 79 -4.35 2.64 -8.71
CA ASP A 79 -4.38 3.33 -7.43
C ASP A 79 -4.20 2.39 -6.24
N VAL A 80 -3.58 2.90 -5.19
CA VAL A 80 -3.57 2.33 -3.85
C VAL A 80 -4.61 3.05 -3.00
N ASN A 81 -5.45 2.28 -2.31
CA ASN A 81 -6.40 2.84 -1.36
C ASN A 81 -5.73 3.01 0.00
N VAL A 82 -5.84 4.21 0.55
CA VAL A 82 -5.33 4.56 1.87
C VAL A 82 -6.50 4.98 2.76
N ARG A 83 -6.52 4.41 3.96
CA ARG A 83 -7.51 4.70 5.00
C ARG A 83 -6.81 5.05 6.31
N TRP A 84 -7.11 6.22 6.83
CA TRP A 84 -6.67 6.73 8.13
C TRP A 84 -7.78 6.60 9.17
N GLU A 85 -7.49 5.93 10.28
CA GLU A 85 -8.35 5.81 11.46
C GLU A 85 -7.71 6.55 12.63
N PRO A 86 -8.08 7.82 12.89
CA PRO A 86 -7.43 8.64 13.91
C PRO A 86 -7.64 8.10 15.33
N GLU A 87 -8.82 7.53 15.63
CA GLU A 87 -9.15 6.96 16.94
C GLU A 87 -8.22 5.83 17.36
N LYS A 88 -7.75 5.03 16.39
CA LYS A 88 -6.86 3.88 16.63
C LYS A 88 -5.41 4.19 16.27
N SER A 89 -5.12 5.41 15.83
CA SER A 89 -3.80 5.80 15.30
C SER A 89 -3.29 4.79 14.27
N MET A 90 -4.18 4.39 13.35
CA MET A 90 -3.95 3.25 12.46
C MET A 90 -4.19 3.65 11.00
N ASN A 91 -3.23 3.30 10.15
CA ASN A 91 -3.29 3.48 8.71
C ASN A 91 -3.43 2.12 8.04
N LYS A 92 -4.41 2.00 7.16
CA LYS A 92 -4.70 0.82 6.35
C LYS A 92 -4.48 1.14 4.88
N VAL A 93 -3.56 0.41 4.27
CA VAL A 93 -3.21 0.53 2.86
C VAL A 93 -3.63 -0.75 2.15
N SER A 94 -4.40 -0.63 1.07
CA SER A 94 -4.84 -1.77 0.28
C SER A 94 -4.68 -1.52 -1.21
N GLY A 95 -4.35 -2.57 -1.93
CA GLY A 95 -4.14 -2.52 -3.36
C GLY A 95 -4.12 -3.91 -3.97
N THR A 96 -3.96 -3.97 -5.28
CA THR A 96 -3.86 -5.22 -6.04
C THR A 96 -2.41 -5.47 -6.45
N TYR A 97 -2.00 -6.73 -6.45
CA TYR A 97 -0.69 -7.16 -6.89
C TYR A 97 -0.77 -8.39 -7.80
N GLY A 98 0.27 -8.57 -8.62
CA GLY A 98 0.35 -9.64 -9.60
C GLY A 98 1.75 -9.74 -10.21
N LYS A 99 1.90 -10.69 -11.14
CA LYS A 99 3.04 -10.66 -12.07
C LYS A 99 2.83 -9.53 -13.07
N GLU A 100 3.93 -8.96 -13.54
CA GLU A 100 3.95 -8.13 -14.75
C GLU A 100 3.49 -8.94 -15.96
#